data_AF-A0A934JPD0-F1
#
_entry.id   AF-A0A934JPD0-F1
#
_cell.length_a   1.000
_cell.length_b   1.000
_cell.length_c   1.000
_cell.angle_alpha   90.00
_cell.angle_beta   90.00
_cell.angle_gamma   90.00
#
_symmetry.space_group_name_H-M   'P 1'
#
loop_
_entity.id
_entity.type
_entity.pdbx_description
1 polymer ?
#
loop_
_entity_poly.entity_id
_entity_poly.type
_entity_poly.pdbx_seq_one_letter_code
_entity_poly.pdbx_strand_id
1 'polypeptide(L)'
;MGMQMSEELSDLTYWLALEIAKHDPIVDFNVIYEGSLELDFLYQLLTSKAQRYWWDTFGVELNPVTINNAFFRAIAMLHQRNVEFSQSRNVAETEWVKELLHL
;
A
#
# COMPACT_ATOMS: atom_id res chain seq x y z
N MET A 1 -11.15 -20.61 -12.45
CA MET A 1 -11.67 -19.61 -11.48
C MET A 1 -10.59 -19.02 -10.58
N GLY A 2 -9.44 -19.66 -10.32
CA GLY A 2 -8.38 -19.07 -9.47
C GLY A 2 -7.55 -17.93 -10.11
N MET A 3 -7.50 -17.85 -11.44
CA MET A 3 -6.66 -16.87 -12.17
C MET A 3 -7.27 -15.46 -12.16
N GLN A 4 -8.59 -15.32 -12.41
CA GLN A 4 -9.29 -14.04 -12.35
C GLN A 4 -9.29 -13.41 -10.95
N MET A 5 -9.45 -14.21 -9.89
CA MET A 5 -9.43 -13.71 -8.51
C MET A 5 -8.04 -13.22 -8.08
N SER A 6 -6.99 -13.83 -8.62
CA SER A 6 -5.58 -13.46 -8.39
C SER A 6 -5.24 -12.13 -9.04
N GLU A 7 -5.71 -11.91 -10.26
CA GLU A 7 -5.57 -10.64 -10.98
C GLU A 7 -6.33 -9.52 -10.26
N GLU A 8 -7.58 -9.77 -9.87
CA GLU A 8 -8.42 -8.80 -9.16
C GLU A 8 -7.81 -8.33 -7.82
N LEU A 9 -7.22 -9.24 -7.05
CA LEU A 9 -6.53 -8.90 -5.80
C LEU A 9 -5.29 -8.02 -6.05
N SER A 10 -4.51 -8.34 -7.07
CA SER A 10 -3.25 -7.65 -7.38
C SER A 10 -3.51 -6.24 -7.91
N ASP A 11 -4.47 -6.11 -8.82
CA ASP A 11 -4.90 -4.83 -9.39
C ASP A 11 -5.49 -3.91 -8.32
N LEU A 12 -6.32 -4.47 -7.44
CA LEU A 12 -6.90 -3.75 -6.32
C LEU A 12 -5.84 -3.27 -5.33
N THR A 13 -4.87 -4.12 -4.98
CA THR A 13 -3.73 -3.73 -4.14
C THR A 13 -2.96 -2.57 -4.76
N TYR A 14 -2.66 -2.66 -6.05
CA TYR A 14 -1.91 -1.61 -6.75
C TYR A 14 -2.68 -0.28 -6.79
N TRP A 15 -3.96 -0.32 -7.13
CA TRP A 15 -4.81 0.86 -7.15
C TRP A 15 -4.91 1.51 -5.77
N LEU A 16 -5.12 0.72 -4.72
CA LEU A 16 -5.16 1.23 -3.34
C LEU A 16 -3.83 1.87 -2.94
N ALA A 17 -2.70 1.27 -3.31
CA ALA A 17 -1.38 1.85 -3.03
C ALA A 17 -1.20 3.23 -3.70
N LEU A 18 -1.68 3.40 -4.93
CA LEU A 18 -1.65 4.69 -5.61
C LEU A 18 -2.57 5.71 -4.93
N GLU A 19 -3.78 5.31 -4.53
CA GLU A 19 -4.69 6.20 -3.81
C GLU A 19 -4.11 6.63 -2.46
N ILE A 20 -3.53 5.72 -1.69
CA ILE A 20 -2.85 6.03 -0.43
C ILE A 20 -1.69 7.01 -0.69
N ALA A 21 -0.87 6.77 -1.72
CA ALA A 21 0.27 7.63 -2.04
C ALA A 21 -0.12 9.04 -2.51
N LYS A 22 -1.33 9.24 -3.06
CA LYS A 22 -1.85 10.57 -3.42
C LYS A 22 -2.24 11.40 -2.19
N HIS A 23 -2.60 10.73 -1.11
CA HIS A 23 -2.81 11.36 0.18
C HIS A 23 -1.44 11.48 0.87
N ASP A 24 -0.69 12.53 0.50
CA ASP A 24 0.59 12.96 1.12
C ASP A 24 0.55 12.72 2.63
N PRO A 25 1.58 12.11 3.27
CA PRO A 25 1.39 11.22 4.40
C PRO A 25 0.90 11.98 5.63
N ILE A 26 -0.42 12.03 5.79
CA ILE A 26 -1.08 12.31 7.07
C ILE A 26 -0.81 11.14 8.03
N VAL A 27 -0.51 9.96 7.49
CA VAL A 27 -0.45 8.72 8.24
C VAL A 27 1.00 8.26 8.36
N ASP A 28 1.53 8.29 9.58
CA ASP A 28 2.83 7.72 9.91
C ASP A 28 2.73 6.19 9.90
N PHE A 29 3.21 5.59 8.82
CA PHE A 29 3.22 4.13 8.65
C PHE A 29 4.00 3.38 9.73
N ASN A 30 4.85 4.04 10.51
CA ASN A 30 5.55 3.42 11.64
C ASN A 30 4.64 3.27 12.86
N VAL A 31 3.62 4.12 12.99
CA VAL A 31 2.66 4.14 14.11
C VAL A 31 1.39 3.32 13.78
N ILE A 32 1.05 3.21 12.49
CA ILE A 32 -0.15 2.50 12.01
C ILE A 32 -0.25 1.04 12.48
N TYR A 33 0.89 0.33 12.61
CA TYR A 33 0.87 -1.09 12.96
C TYR A 33 0.35 -1.35 14.39
N GLU A 34 0.27 -0.30 15.22
CA GLU A 34 -0.26 -0.37 16.59
C GLU A 34 -1.78 -0.11 16.67
N GLY A 35 -2.43 0.17 15.53
CA GLY A 35 -3.84 0.55 15.47
C GLY A 35 -4.04 2.04 15.71
N SER A 36 -4.59 2.75 14.72
CA SER A 36 -4.79 4.20 14.78
C SER A 36 -6.14 4.59 14.18
N LEU A 37 -6.74 5.65 14.71
CA LEU A 37 -8.02 6.16 14.21
C LEU A 37 -7.89 6.68 12.77
N GLU A 38 -6.71 7.17 12.41
CA GLU A 38 -6.32 7.58 11.07
C GLU A 38 -6.32 6.40 10.10
N LEU A 39 -5.81 5.23 10.52
CA LEU A 39 -5.87 4.00 9.72
C LEU A 39 -7.31 3.55 9.52
N ASP A 40 -8.14 3.55 10.56
CA ASP A 40 -9.54 3.13 10.47
C ASP A 40 -10.33 4.05 9.53
N PHE A 41 -10.10 5.36 9.61
CA PHE A 41 -10.69 6.34 8.69
C PHE A 41 -10.24 6.10 7.25
N LEU A 42 -8.93 5.94 7.03
CA LEU A 42 -8.37 5.69 5.70
C LEU A 42 -8.92 4.39 5.11
N TYR A 43 -9.00 3.34 5.93
CA TYR A 43 -9.59 2.06 5.56
C TYR A 43 -11.04 2.24 5.12
N GLN A 44 -11.91 2.84 5.93
CA GLN A 44 -13.32 3.04 5.57
C GLN A 44 -13.49 3.87 4.29
N LEU A 45 -12.71 4.94 4.14
CA LEU A 45 -12.77 5.81 2.98
C LEU A 45 -12.35 5.08 1.70
N LEU A 46 -11.18 4.46 1.72
CA LEU A 46 -10.58 3.87 0.52
C LEU A 46 -11.26 2.56 0.10
N THR A 47 -11.70 1.73 1.06
CA THR A 47 -12.45 0.51 0.73
C THR A 47 -13.81 0.83 0.09
N SER A 48 -14.51 1.86 0.59
CA SER A 48 -15.76 2.35 -0.03
C SER A 48 -15.52 2.92 -1.44
N LYS A 49 -14.42 3.66 -1.61
CA LYS A 49 -14.05 4.25 -2.91
C LYS A 49 -13.68 3.16 -3.92
N ALA A 50 -12.94 2.15 -3.50
CA ALA A 50 -12.57 1.01 -4.33
C ALA A 50 -13.82 0.22 -4.76
N GLN A 51 -14.70 -0.12 -3.83
CA GLN A 51 -15.97 -0.79 -4.14
C GLN A 51 -16.75 -0.05 -5.23
N ARG A 52 -16.90 1.27 -5.05
CA ARG A 52 -17.60 2.11 -6.01
C ARG A 52 -16.90 2.17 -7.36
N TYR A 53 -15.58 2.36 -7.39
CA TYR A 53 -14.81 2.43 -8.63
C TYR A 53 -14.90 1.13 -9.44
N TRP A 54 -14.78 -0.03 -8.78
CA TRP A 54 -14.89 -1.32 -9.47
C TRP A 54 -16.29 -1.60 -9.99
N TRP A 55 -17.32 -1.23 -9.22
CA TRP A 55 -18.69 -1.32 -9.67
C TRP A 55 -18.95 -0.41 -10.88
N ASP A 56 -18.58 0.86 -10.79
CA ASP A 56 -18.86 1.86 -11.83
C ASP A 56 -18.06 1.60 -13.12
N THR A 57 -16.84 1.06 -13.01
CA THR A 57 -15.92 0.90 -14.16
C THR A 57 -16.02 -0.50 -14.80
N PHE A 58 -16.19 -1.54 -13.98
CA PHE A 58 -16.12 -2.93 -14.44
C PHE A 58 -17.41 -3.73 -14.19
N GLY A 59 -18.38 -3.16 -13.47
CA GLY A 59 -19.60 -3.88 -13.06
C GLY A 59 -19.33 -5.00 -12.06
N VAL A 60 -18.21 -4.91 -11.32
CA VAL A 60 -17.78 -5.95 -10.38
C VAL A 60 -18.05 -5.50 -8.96
N GLU A 61 -18.76 -6.33 -8.21
CA GLU A 61 -18.89 -6.19 -6.76
C GLU A 61 -17.70 -6.88 -6.09
N LEU A 62 -16.81 -6.08 -5.50
CA LEU A 62 -15.66 -6.63 -4.80
C LEU A 62 -16.09 -7.37 -3.53
N ASN A 63 -15.50 -8.54 -3.29
CA ASN A 63 -15.69 -9.26 -2.04
C ASN A 63 -15.00 -8.49 -0.88
N PRO A 64 -15.68 -8.31 0.28
CA PRO A 64 -15.07 -7.68 1.46
C PRO A 64 -13.72 -8.27 1.87
N VAL A 65 -13.55 -9.59 1.80
CA VAL A 65 -12.28 -10.26 2.12
C VAL A 65 -11.18 -9.82 1.14
N THR A 66 -11.50 -9.70 -0.14
CA THR A 66 -10.57 -9.29 -1.19
C THR A 66 -10.12 -7.84 -0.99
N ILE A 67 -11.07 -6.93 -0.73
CA ILE A 67 -10.78 -5.52 -0.45
C ILE A 67 -9.90 -5.37 0.78
N ASN A 68 -10.23 -6.07 1.86
CA ASN A 68 -9.49 -5.95 3.11
C ASN A 68 -8.05 -6.44 2.94
N ASN A 69 -7.87 -7.61 2.32
CA ASN A 69 -6.56 -8.15 2.01
C ASN A 69 -5.77 -7.22 1.09
N ALA A 70 -6.42 -6.65 0.08
CA ALA A 70 -5.78 -5.74 -0.85
C ALA A 70 -5.30 -4.46 -0.16
N PHE A 71 -6.12 -3.90 0.73
CA PHE A 71 -5.80 -2.72 1.51
C PHE A 71 -4.58 -2.93 2.41
N PHE A 72 -4.59 -3.99 3.23
CA PHE A 72 -3.47 -4.24 4.14
C PHE A 72 -2.18 -4.59 3.39
N ARG A 73 -2.27 -5.27 2.23
CA ARG A 73 -1.12 -5.46 1.34
C ARG A 73 -0.57 -4.14 0.80
N ALA A 74 -1.44 -3.21 0.41
CA ALA A 74 -1.02 -1.89 -0.06
C ALA A 74 -0.29 -1.09 1.04
N ILE A 75 -0.83 -1.10 2.27
CA ILE A 75 -0.20 -0.47 3.44
C ILE A 75 1.18 -1.09 3.71
N ALA A 76 1.26 -2.42 3.77
CA ALA A 76 2.53 -3.12 4.02
C ALA A 76 3.58 -2.82 2.94
N MET A 77 3.18 -2.81 1.67
CA MET A 77 4.06 -2.49 0.54
C MET A 77 4.61 -1.06 0.63
N LEU A 78 3.77 -0.09 1.00
CA LEU A 78 4.20 1.30 1.16
C LEU A 78 5.08 1.50 2.40
N HIS A 79 4.77 0.82 3.50
CA HIS A 79 5.61 0.82 4.71
C HIS A 79 7.01 0.27 4.39
N GLN A 80 7.08 -0.90 3.75
CA GLN A 80 8.34 -1.52 3.35
C GLN A 80 9.17 -0.59 2.45
N ARG A 81 8.54 0.04 1.46
CA ARG A 81 9.20 1.03 0.59
C ARG A 81 9.75 2.22 1.38
N ASN A 82 9.02 2.72 2.38
CA ASN A 82 9.48 3.84 3.20
C ASN A 82 10.65 3.45 4.12
N VAL A 83 10.64 2.23 4.66
CA VAL A 83 11.76 1.66 5.42
C VAL A 83 12.99 1.55 4.53
N GLU A 84 12.86 0.94 3.35
CA GLU A 84 13.95 0.81 2.36
C GLU A 84 14.50 2.17 1.94
N PHE A 85 13.62 3.15 1.68
CA PHE A 85 14.03 4.50 1.35
C PHE A 85 14.80 5.16 2.50
N SER A 86 14.35 5.00 3.73
CA SER A 86 15.01 5.57 4.92
C SER A 86 16.39 4.93 5.15
N GLN A 87 16.49 3.61 5.03
CA GLN A 87 17.75 2.86 5.11
C GLN A 87 18.73 3.25 4.00
N SER A 88 18.24 3.39 2.75
CA SER A 88 19.08 3.80 1.62
C SER A 88 19.73 5.18 1.80
N ARG A 89 19.15 6.03 2.66
CA ARG A 89 19.67 7.36 2.99
C ARG A 89 20.56 7.37 4.23
N ASN A 90 20.64 6.25 4.94
CA ASN A 90 21.57 6.09 6.05
C ASN A 90 22.99 5.92 5.49
N VAL A 91 23.74 7.02 5.48
CA VAL A 91 25.10 7.08 4.89
C VAL A 91 26.03 6.05 5.53
N ALA A 92 25.87 5.77 6.82
CA ALA A 92 26.68 4.77 7.53
C ALA A 92 26.40 3.33 7.05
N GLU A 93 25.17 3.02 6.65
CA GLU A 93 24.78 1.69 6.15
C GLU A 93 25.03 1.52 4.64
N THR A 94 25.32 2.61 3.92
CA THR A 94 25.55 2.63 2.47
C THR A 94 26.98 2.99 2.08
N GLU A 95 27.86 3.20 3.07
CA GLU A 95 29.28 3.54 2.85
C GLU A 95 30.03 2.44 2.09
N TRP A 96 29.75 1.17 2.42
CA TRP A 96 30.31 0.01 1.71
C TRP A 96 29.95 -0.01 0.21
N VAL A 97 28.81 0.56 -0.19
CA VAL A 97 28.40 0.64 -1.60
C VAL A 97 29.29 1.62 -2.36
N LYS A 98 29.69 2.74 -1.73
CA LYS A 98 30.61 3.70 -2.31
C LYS A 98 32.00 3.10 -2.47
N GLU A 99 32.46 2.36 -1.45
CA GLU A 99 33.72 1.61 -1.50
C GLU A 99 33.73 0.59 -2.66
N LEU A 100 32.60 -0.10 -2.90
CA LEU A 100 32.45 -1.10 -3.97
C LEU A 100 32.36 -0.48 -5.38
N LEU A 101 31.84 0.75 -5.48
CA LEU A 101 31.70 1.49 -6.74
C LEU A 101 32.92 2.36 -7.07
N HIS A 102 33.96 2.37 -6.23
CA HIS A 102 35.13 3.25 -6.34
C HIS A 102 34.76 4.75 -6.46
N LEU A 103 33.69 5.16 -5.76
CA LEU A 103 33.20 6.54 -5.71
C LEU A 103 33.69 7.28 -4.47
#